data_AF-A0A8T2QRT5-F1
#
_entry.id   AF-A0A8T2QRT5-F1
#
_cell.length_a   1.000
_cell.length_b   1.000
_cell.length_c   1.000
_cell.angle_alpha   90.00
_cell.angle_beta   90.00
_cell.angle_gamma   90.00
#
_symmetry.space_group_name_H-M   'P 1'
#
loop_
_entity.id
_entity.type
_entity.pdbx_description
1 polymer ?
#
loop_
_entity_poly.entity_id
_entity_poly.type
_entity_poly.pdbx_seq_one_letter_code
_entity_poly.pdbx_strand_id
1 'polypeptide(L)'
;MHERWEVCKGDDFDDDKLLFSVKKSSVIDFKTHLLVFLKENESEECPDFEVKGNFFDREVQIFHGDQVIAEVRTASRSCHHIPFFVGS
;
A
#
# COMPACT_ATOMS: atom_id res chain seq x y z
N MET A 1 5.02 4.07 -17.98
CA MET A 1 4.29 5.13 -17.25
C MET A 1 4.84 5.18 -15.85
N HIS A 2 5.37 6.33 -15.41
CA HIS A 2 5.83 6.53 -14.04
C HIS A 2 4.68 7.17 -13.26
N GLU A 3 3.94 6.37 -12.52
CA GLU A 3 2.95 6.88 -11.57
C GLU A 3 3.71 7.35 -10.32
N ARG A 4 3.88 8.67 -10.20
CA ARG A 4 4.40 9.35 -9.02
C ARG A 4 3.28 10.19 -8.43
N TRP A 5 3.13 10.14 -7.11
CA TRP A 5 2.19 10.96 -6.36
C TRP A 5 2.95 11.80 -5.35
N GLU A 6 2.51 13.02 -5.15
CA GLU A 6 3.11 13.98 -4.22
C GLU A 6 2.00 14.44 -3.28
N VAL A 7 2.27 14.40 -1.98
CA VAL A 7 1.31 14.77 -0.95
C VAL A 7 1.78 16.04 -0.28
N CYS A 8 1.03 17.12 -0.50
CA CYS A 8 1.29 18.43 0.09
C CYS A 8 0.31 18.74 1.23
N LYS A 9 0.75 19.56 2.18
CA LYS A 9 -0.09 20.03 3.28
C LYS A 9 -0.97 21.19 2.83
N GLY A 10 -2.30 21.00 2.93
CA GLY A 10 -3.29 22.00 2.54
C GLY A 10 -3.75 21.81 1.10
N ASP A 11 -4.23 22.88 0.47
CA ASP A 11 -4.76 22.87 -0.90
C ASP A 11 -3.73 23.31 -1.95
N ASP A 12 -2.65 23.94 -1.49
CA ASP A 12 -1.68 24.59 -2.34
C ASP A 12 -0.50 23.66 -2.62
N PHE A 13 -0.19 23.49 -3.91
CA PHE A 13 0.91 22.66 -4.38
C PHE A 13 2.20 23.49 -4.37
N ASP A 14 2.86 23.48 -3.22
CA ASP A 14 4.09 24.22 -2.98
C ASP A 14 5.16 23.27 -2.40
N ASP A 15 6.38 23.35 -2.93
CA ASP A 15 7.51 22.53 -2.51
C ASP A 15 7.80 22.66 -1.01
N ASP A 16 7.56 23.84 -0.41
CA ASP A 16 7.72 24.03 1.03
C ASP A 16 6.71 23.21 1.84
N LYS A 17 5.54 22.92 1.26
CA LYS A 17 4.44 22.18 1.88
C LYS A 17 4.43 20.70 1.53
N LEU A 18 5.35 20.21 0.71
CA LEU A 18 5.48 18.79 0.39
C LEU A 18 5.77 18.00 1.68
N LEU A 19 4.97 16.97 1.95
CA LEU A 19 5.14 16.08 3.11
C LEU A 19 5.92 14.83 2.71
N PHE A 20 5.45 14.16 1.67
CA PHE A 20 6.08 12.96 1.13
C PHE A 20 5.73 12.75 -0.33
N SER A 21 6.62 12.07 -1.04
CA SER A 21 6.42 11.55 -2.39
C SER A 21 6.20 10.04 -2.36
N VAL A 22 5.38 9.54 -3.27
CA VAL A 22 5.14 8.12 -3.45
C VAL A 22 5.48 7.74 -4.89
N LYS A 23 6.34 6.74 -5.06
CA LYS A 23 6.72 6.19 -6.37
C LYS A 23 6.18 4.77 -6.51
N LYS A 24 5.56 4.45 -7.64
CA LYS A 24 5.21 3.08 -8.00
C LYS A 24 6.44 2.34 -8.54
N SER A 25 6.81 1.23 -7.90
CA SER A 25 7.99 0.43 -8.24
C SER A 25 7.69 -0.68 -9.25
N SER A 26 6.45 -1.17 -9.34
CA SER A 26 6.08 -2.17 -10.35
C SER A 26 4.60 -2.17 -10.71
N VAL A 27 4.32 -2.48 -11.98
CA VAL A 27 3.00 -2.61 -12.61
C VAL A 27 2.86 -4.02 -13.20
N ILE A 28 3.31 -5.04 -12.47
CA ILE A 28 3.03 -6.44 -12.86
C ILE A 28 1.70 -6.79 -12.20
N ASP A 29 0.73 -7.20 -13.01
CA ASP A 29 -0.73 -7.10 -12.86
C ASP A 29 -1.38 -7.40 -11.50
N PHE A 30 -0.67 -7.99 -10.54
CA PHE A 30 -1.25 -8.45 -9.28
C PHE A 30 -0.59 -7.86 -8.03
N LYS A 31 0.71 -7.52 -8.10
CA LYS A 31 1.47 -7.06 -6.94
C LYS A 31 1.71 -5.56 -7.05
N THR A 32 1.11 -4.82 -6.14
CA THR A 32 1.34 -3.39 -5.98
C THR A 32 2.54 -3.18 -5.08
N HIS A 33 3.51 -2.42 -5.58
CA HIS A 33 4.68 -2.02 -4.80
C HIS A 33 4.83 -0.49 -4.87
N LEU A 34 4.65 0.17 -3.74
CA LEU A 34 4.77 1.62 -3.61
C LEU A 34 5.89 1.95 -2.63
N LEU A 35 6.71 2.92 -2.99
CA LEU A 35 7.82 3.42 -2.20
C LEU A 35 7.49 4.84 -1.76
N VAL A 36 7.50 5.09 -0.46
CA VAL A 36 7.20 6.41 0.13
C VAL A 36 8.50 7.04 0.61
N PHE A 37 8.72 8.29 0.20
CA PHE A 37 9.88 9.09 0.53
C PHE A 37 9.41 10.34 1.26
N LEU A 38 9.86 10.54 2.50
CA LEU A 38 9.59 11.77 3.24
C LEU A 38 10.38 12.93 2.60
N LYS A 39 9.87 14.17 2.75
CA LYS A 39 10.59 15.37 2.29
C LYS A 39 11.99 15.50 2.89
N GLU A 40 12.20 15.00 4.11
CA GLU A 40 13.50 15.05 4.79
C GLU A 40 14.55 14.13 4.12
N ASN A 41 14.11 13.19 3.28
CA ASN A 41 14.95 12.21 2.60
C ASN A 41 15.18 12.64 1.13
N GLU A 42 15.93 13.73 0.94
CA GLU A 42 16.22 14.32 -0.38
C GLU A 42 17.08 13.42 -1.28
N SER A 43 17.80 12.46 -0.70
CA SER A 43 18.63 11.54 -1.47
C SER A 43 17.82 10.59 -2.36
N GLU A 44 16.52 10.36 -2.06
CA GLU A 44 15.66 9.34 -2.70
C GLU A 44 16.33 7.94 -2.79
N GLU A 45 17.39 7.70 -2.01
CA GLU A 45 18.25 6.51 -2.11
C GLU A 45 17.65 5.33 -1.33
N CYS A 46 16.96 5.63 -0.23
CA CYS A 46 16.25 4.66 0.60
C CYS A 46 14.83 5.14 0.86
N PRO A 47 13.80 4.31 0.59
CA PRO A 47 12.42 4.62 0.97
C PRO A 47 12.26 4.55 2.49
N ASP A 48 11.56 5.53 3.08
CA ASP A 48 11.21 5.51 4.50
C ASP A 48 10.13 4.47 4.79
N PHE A 49 9.15 4.37 3.89
CA PHE A 49 8.11 3.35 3.96
C PHE A 49 7.95 2.62 2.64
N GLU A 50 7.65 1.34 2.76
CA GLU A 50 7.41 0.46 1.63
C GLU A 50 6.02 -0.17 1.77
N VAL A 51 5.18 -0.01 0.76
CA VAL A 51 3.84 -0.59 0.74
C VAL A 51 3.81 -1.71 -0.28
N LYS A 52 3.64 -2.93 0.21
CA LYS A 52 3.47 -4.13 -0.62
C LYS A 52 2.04 -4.58 -0.50
N GLY A 53 1.39 -4.83 -1.63
CA GLY A 53 0.04 -5.37 -1.62
C GLY A 53 -0.17 -6.34 -2.77
N ASN A 54 -1.07 -7.29 -2.55
CA ASN A 54 -1.61 -8.11 -3.61
C ASN A 54 -3.05 -7.69 -3.88
N PHE A 55 -3.31 -7.19 -5.09
CA PHE A 55 -4.63 -6.70 -5.46
C PHE A 55 -5.68 -7.83 -5.47
N PHE A 56 -5.27 -9.05 -5.84
CA PHE A 56 -6.14 -10.23 -5.88
C PHE A 56 -6.62 -10.65 -4.50
N ASP A 57 -5.69 -10.79 -3.55
CA ASP A 57 -6.00 -11.20 -2.19
C ASP A 57 -6.52 -10.03 -1.32
N ARG A 58 -6.60 -8.82 -1.88
CA ARG A 58 -6.94 -7.57 -1.15
C ARG A 58 -6.14 -7.46 0.15
N GLU A 59 -4.86 -7.78 0.03
CA GLU A 59 -3.89 -7.73 1.11
C GLU A 59 -2.94 -6.56 0.85
N VAL A 60 -2.74 -5.73 1.86
CA VAL A 60 -1.78 -4.61 1.81
C VAL A 60 -1.01 -4.59 3.11
N GLN A 61 0.30 -4.48 3.04
CA GLN A 61 1.20 -4.38 4.17
C GLN A 61 2.09 -3.15 4.00
N ILE A 62 2.20 -2.37 5.07
CA ILE A 62 3.02 -1.17 5.14
C ILE A 62 4.21 -1.50 6.03
N PHE A 63 5.39 -1.35 5.46
CA PHE A 63 6.68 -1.58 6.09
C PHE A 63 7.36 -0.24 6.36
N HIS A 64 8.07 -0.17 7.47
CA HIS A 64 9.03 0.88 7.79
C HIS A 64 10.39 0.21 8.01
N GLY A 65 11.26 0.30 7.00
CA GLY A 65 12.43 -0.57 6.90
C GLY A 65 12.04 -2.05 6.84
N ASP A 66 12.49 -2.84 7.82
CA ASP A 66 12.20 -4.29 7.91
C ASP A 66 10.97 -4.62 8.77
N GLN A 67 10.33 -3.61 9.36
CA GLN A 67 9.22 -3.81 10.31
C GLN A 67 7.87 -3.51 9.66
N VAL A 68 6.88 -4.40 9.84
CA VAL A 68 5.49 -4.13 9.45
C VAL A 68 4.83 -3.23 10.49
N ILE A 69 4.35 -2.05 10.06
CA ILE A 69 3.66 -1.10 10.92
C ILE A 69 2.14 -1.12 10.76
N ALA A 70 1.66 -1.60 9.61
CA ALA A 70 0.23 -1.77 9.35
C ALA A 70 0.00 -2.90 8.33
N GLU A 71 -1.08 -3.65 8.52
CA GLU A 71 -1.57 -4.61 7.54
C GLU A 71 -3.08 -4.46 7.34
N VAL A 72 -3.53 -4.70 6.12
CA VAL A 72 -4.93 -4.81 5.74
C VAL A 72 -5.09 -6.16 5.09
N ARG A 73 -5.97 -6.99 5.66
CA ARG A 73 -6.39 -8.27 5.11
C ARG A 73 -7.90 -8.32 5.07
N THR A 74 -8.46 -8.50 3.89
CA THR A 74 -9.89 -8.83 3.82
C THR A 74 -10.04 -10.31 4.15
N ALA A 75 -10.58 -10.62 5.33
CA ALA A 75 -11.03 -11.98 5.60
C ALA A 75 -12.17 -12.31 4.63
N SER A 76 -11.90 -13.16 3.63
CA SER A 76 -12.97 -13.83 2.93
C SER A 76 -13.75 -14.61 3.97
N ARG A 77 -14.90 -14.09 4.40
CA ARG A 77 -15.89 -14.89 5.11
C ARG A 77 -16.37 -15.91 4.09
N SER A 78 -15.65 -17.02 3.97
CA SER A 78 -16.21 -18.24 3.43
C SER A 78 -17.35 -18.60 4.36
N CYS A 79 -18.55 -18.12 4.03
CA CYS A 79 -19.78 -18.71 4.51
C CYS A 79 -19.68 -20.18 4.11
N HIS A 80 -19.23 -21.01 5.05
CA HIS A 80 -19.32 -22.45 4.94
C HIS A 80 -20.80 -22.72 4.73
N HIS A 81 -21.16 -23.06 3.49
CA HIS A 81 -22.44 -23.62 3.17
C HIS A 81 -22.48 -24.98 3.87
N ILE A 82 -23.03 -25.00 5.09
CA ILE A 82 -23.33 -26.22 5.82
C ILE A 82 -24.42 -26.92 4.98
N PRO A 83 -24.18 -28.09 4.38
CA PRO A 83 -25.27 -28.80 3.73
C PRO A 83 -26.24 -29.22 4.83
N PHE A 84 -27.44 -28.65 4.81
CA PHE A 84 -28.58 -29.14 5.58
C PHE A 84 -28.88 -30.56 5.09
N PHE A 85 -28.39 -31.57 5.82
CA PHE A 85 -28.94 -32.92 5.71
C PHE A 85 -30.30 -32.91 6.44
N VAL A 86 -31.39 -32.82 5.66
CA VAL A 86 -32.72 -33.19 6.18
C VAL A 86 -32.76 -34.72 6.21
N GLY A 87 -32.72 -35.26 7.43
CA GLY A 87 -32.93 -36.68 7.68
C GLY A 87 -34.43 -37.01 7.56
N SER A 88 -34.66 -38.09 6.82
CA SER A 88 -35.79 -39.02 6.71
C SER A 88 -37.09 -38.75 7.48
#